data_AF-A0AAW5EJJ8-F1
#
_entry.id   AF-A0AAW5EJJ8-F1
#
_cell.length_a   1.000
_cell.length_b   1.000
_cell.length_c   1.000
_cell.angle_alpha   90.00
_cell.angle_beta   90.00
_cell.angle_gamma   90.00
#
_symmetry.space_group_name_H-M   'P 1'
#
loop_
_entity.id
_entity.type
_entity.pdbx_description
1 polymer ?
#
loop_
_entity_poly.entity_id
_entity_poly.type
_entity_poly.pdbx_seq_one_letter_code
_entity_poly.pdbx_strand_id
1 'polypeptide(L)'
;TFFHCLAIKMKKNKTKVFKLNFNGGDFLFYPSGKRCKCDEKDLENFYENFFKEKKIDAIVMYNDCRLIHAKAIKVAKGLGIGIWIFEEGYLRPYCITFEKDGVNANSSLPRDKNFYLSCNILTKESIKEIPGGFKFMAFSAFLYWLFSFLLAPFFNNKL
;
A
#
# COMPACT_ATOMS: atom_id res chain seq x y z
N THR A 1 0.26 -10.98 -8.09
CA THR A 1 1.08 -9.85 -7.57
C THR A 1 1.29 -9.97 -6.08
N PHE A 2 2.24 -9.21 -5.52
CA PHE A 2 2.59 -9.23 -4.10
C PHE A 2 1.37 -9.17 -3.16
N PHE A 3 0.52 -8.14 -3.28
CA PHE A 3 -0.64 -7.98 -2.40
C PHE A 3 -1.69 -9.10 -2.55
N HIS A 4 -1.84 -9.67 -3.74
CA HIS A 4 -2.71 -10.82 -3.93
C HIS A 4 -2.17 -12.06 -3.20
N CYS A 5 -0.87 -12.33 -3.32
CA CYS A 5 -0.21 -13.41 -2.60
C CYS A 5 -0.25 -13.18 -1.07
N LEU A 6 -0.05 -11.95 -0.62
CA LEU A 6 -0.16 -11.56 0.78
C LEU A 6 -1.57 -11.84 1.31
N ALA A 7 -2.61 -11.41 0.59
CA ALA A 7 -4.00 -11.65 0.96
C ALA A 7 -4.32 -13.15 1.05
N ILE A 8 -3.83 -13.97 0.12
CA ILE A 8 -3.98 -15.44 0.18
C ILE A 8 -3.33 -16.00 1.45
N LYS A 9 -2.09 -15.59 1.76
CA LYS A 9 -1.38 -16.05 2.98
C LYS A 9 -2.10 -15.61 4.25
N MET A 10 -2.57 -14.38 4.32
CA MET A 10 -3.34 -13.88 5.47
C MET A 10 -4.66 -14.64 5.65
N LYS A 11 -5.39 -14.91 4.56
CA LYS A 11 -6.62 -15.72 4.60
C LYS A 11 -6.37 -17.15 5.09
N LYS A 12 -5.24 -17.77 4.70
CA LYS A 12 -4.83 -19.08 5.24
C LYS A 12 -4.64 -19.04 6.77
N ASN A 13 -4.19 -17.90 7.30
CA ASN A 13 -4.07 -17.65 8.74
C ASN A 13 -5.37 -17.11 9.37
N LYS A 14 -6.54 -17.44 8.79
CA LYS A 14 -7.89 -17.06 9.27
C LYS A 14 -8.12 -15.53 9.37
N THR A 15 -7.32 -14.71 8.70
CA THR A 15 -7.54 -13.26 8.64
C THR A 15 -8.55 -12.92 7.57
N LYS A 16 -9.54 -12.06 7.90
CA LYS A 16 -10.47 -11.50 6.92
C LYS A 16 -9.76 -10.39 6.14
N VAL A 17 -9.69 -10.52 4.82
CA VAL A 17 -9.01 -9.55 3.95
C VAL A 17 -9.98 -8.99 2.94
N PHE A 18 -10.07 -7.65 2.92
CA PHE A 18 -10.80 -6.89 1.92
C PHE A 18 -9.82 -6.12 1.05
N LYS A 19 -10.09 -6.04 -0.26
CA LYS A 19 -9.32 -5.24 -1.20
C LYS A 19 -10.26 -4.29 -1.91
N LEU A 20 -9.86 -3.01 -1.97
CA LEU A 20 -10.52 -1.98 -2.77
C LEU A 20 -9.71 -1.74 -4.04
N ASN A 21 -10.37 -1.74 -5.19
CA ASN A 21 -9.77 -1.47 -6.50
C ASN A 21 -10.31 -0.14 -7.02
N PHE A 22 -9.41 0.76 -7.41
CA PHE A 22 -9.75 2.12 -7.86
C PHE A 22 -9.64 2.28 -9.37
N ASN A 23 -8.87 1.42 -10.05
CA ASN A 23 -8.75 1.43 -11.51
C ASN A 23 -8.67 0.01 -12.11
N GLY A 24 -8.57 -0.05 -13.43
CA GLY A 24 -8.45 -1.29 -14.18
C GLY A 24 -7.18 -2.09 -13.91
N GLY A 25 -6.04 -1.43 -13.64
CA GLY A 25 -4.80 -2.09 -13.27
C GLY A 25 -4.90 -2.82 -11.93
N ASP A 26 -5.56 -2.20 -10.95
CA ASP A 26 -5.85 -2.84 -9.66
C ASP A 26 -6.70 -4.10 -9.85
N PHE A 27 -7.69 -4.03 -10.74
CA PHE A 27 -8.57 -5.16 -11.05
C PHE A 27 -7.83 -6.29 -11.75
N LEU A 28 -6.97 -6.00 -12.74
CA LEU A 28 -6.14 -7.02 -13.40
C LEU A 28 -5.34 -7.84 -12.38
N PHE A 29 -4.71 -7.16 -11.42
CA PHE A 29 -3.84 -7.82 -10.46
C PHE A 29 -4.55 -8.32 -9.19
N TYR A 30 -5.81 -7.93 -8.98
CA TYR A 30 -6.65 -8.41 -7.90
C TYR A 30 -8.13 -8.42 -8.34
N PRO A 31 -8.57 -9.42 -9.14
CA PRO A 31 -9.92 -9.41 -9.72
C PRO A 31 -11.05 -9.55 -8.69
N SER A 32 -10.79 -10.20 -7.56
CA SER A 32 -11.77 -10.40 -6.48
C SER A 32 -11.91 -9.19 -5.54
N GLY A 33 -11.26 -8.07 -5.84
CA GLY A 33 -11.35 -6.84 -5.07
C GLY A 33 -12.66 -6.08 -5.34
N LYS A 34 -13.20 -5.42 -4.32
CA LYS A 34 -14.37 -4.54 -4.46
C LYS A 34 -13.94 -3.28 -5.22
N ARG A 35 -14.64 -2.97 -6.32
CA ARG A 35 -14.43 -1.73 -7.06
C ARG A 35 -14.95 -0.54 -6.24
N CYS A 36 -14.14 0.50 -6.03
CA CYS A 36 -14.64 1.79 -5.54
C CYS A 36 -15.03 2.65 -6.73
N LYS A 37 -16.27 3.13 -6.73
CA LYS A 37 -16.80 4.11 -7.69
C LYS A 37 -17.20 5.42 -7.00
N CYS A 38 -16.74 5.57 -5.77
CA CYS A 38 -16.89 6.74 -4.94
C CYS A 38 -16.32 7.99 -5.65
N ASP A 39 -16.89 9.16 -5.41
CA ASP A 39 -16.25 10.43 -5.75
C ASP A 39 -15.29 10.85 -4.63
N GLU A 40 -14.32 11.72 -4.93
CA GLU A 40 -13.32 12.18 -3.96
C GLU A 40 -13.95 12.77 -2.69
N LYS A 41 -15.01 13.58 -2.88
CA LYS A 41 -15.75 14.25 -1.80
C LYS A 41 -16.41 13.25 -0.84
N ASP A 42 -16.82 12.09 -1.34
CA ASP A 42 -17.54 11.07 -0.59
C ASP A 42 -16.61 9.96 -0.07
N LEU A 43 -15.32 10.01 -0.44
CA LEU A 43 -14.37 8.94 -0.18
C LEU A 43 -14.10 8.73 1.32
N GLU A 44 -14.03 9.81 2.11
CA GLU A 44 -13.84 9.73 3.56
C GLU A 44 -15.05 9.06 4.24
N ASN A 45 -16.27 9.49 3.89
CA ASN A 45 -17.51 8.87 4.38
C ASN A 45 -17.62 7.40 3.97
N PHE A 46 -17.21 7.07 2.74
CA PHE A 46 -17.15 5.70 2.26
C PHE A 46 -16.20 4.86 3.12
N TYR A 47 -14.98 5.35 3.40
CA TYR A 47 -14.03 4.63 4.25
C TYR A 47 -14.55 4.46 5.66
N GLU A 48 -15.13 5.49 6.26
CA GLU A 48 -15.63 5.42 7.63
C GLU A 48 -16.72 4.33 7.75
N ASN A 49 -17.69 4.35 6.85
CA ASN A 49 -18.75 3.35 6.80
C ASN A 49 -18.18 1.95 6.53
N PHE A 50 -17.26 1.83 5.56
CA PHE A 50 -16.67 0.55 5.20
C PHE A 50 -15.84 -0.05 6.34
N PHE A 51 -15.04 0.78 7.03
CA PHE A 51 -14.21 0.35 8.14
C PHE A 51 -15.05 -0.10 9.33
N LYS A 52 -16.12 0.62 9.67
CA LYS A 52 -17.06 0.24 10.75
C LYS A 52 -17.86 -1.01 10.39
N GLU A 53 -18.46 -1.06 9.20
CA GLU A 53 -19.28 -2.19 8.76
C GLU A 53 -18.47 -3.49 8.70
N LYS A 54 -17.25 -3.42 8.16
CA LYS A 54 -16.38 -4.60 8.00
C LYS A 54 -15.52 -4.89 9.23
N LYS A 55 -15.58 -4.04 10.26
CA LYS A 55 -14.75 -4.13 11.48
C LYS A 55 -13.27 -4.26 11.12
N ILE A 56 -12.77 -3.27 10.38
CA ILE A 56 -11.38 -3.25 9.92
C ILE A 56 -10.46 -2.89 11.08
N ASP A 57 -9.52 -3.78 11.41
CA ASP A 57 -8.54 -3.55 12.48
C ASP A 57 -7.23 -2.94 11.97
N ALA A 58 -6.91 -3.14 10.69
CA ALA A 58 -5.74 -2.57 10.05
C ALA A 58 -5.93 -2.35 8.54
N ILE A 59 -5.27 -1.33 8.01
CA ILE A 59 -5.12 -1.08 6.58
C ILE A 59 -3.66 -1.26 6.15
N VAL A 60 -3.48 -1.81 4.95
CA VAL A 60 -2.17 -2.05 4.35
C VAL A 60 -2.18 -1.49 2.94
N MET A 61 -1.17 -0.68 2.59
CA MET A 61 -1.08 -0.02 1.28
C MET A 61 0.38 0.12 0.80
N TYR A 62 0.55 0.58 -0.44
CA TYR A 62 1.85 0.97 -0.98
C TYR A 62 1.83 2.48 -1.25
N ASN A 63 2.78 3.22 -0.67
CA ASN A 63 2.83 4.68 -0.61
C ASN A 63 1.65 5.30 0.17
N ASP A 64 1.87 6.42 0.84
CA ASP A 64 0.87 7.11 1.69
C ASP A 64 0.36 8.44 1.12
N CYS A 65 1.01 8.97 0.08
CA CYS A 65 0.71 10.28 -0.48
C CYS A 65 -0.40 10.28 -1.54
N ARG A 66 -0.77 9.12 -2.09
CA ARG A 66 -1.90 9.04 -3.05
C ARG A 66 -3.18 9.53 -2.37
N LEU A 67 -3.98 10.35 -3.05
CA LEU A 67 -5.24 10.90 -2.53
C LEU A 67 -6.12 9.83 -1.85
N ILE A 68 -6.31 8.70 -2.52
CA ILE A 68 -7.09 7.56 -2.00
C ILE A 68 -6.51 6.97 -0.71
N HIS A 69 -5.18 7.00 -0.55
CA HIS A 69 -4.47 6.48 0.61
C HIS A 69 -4.45 7.49 1.75
N ALA A 70 -4.14 8.76 1.45
CA ALA A 70 -4.16 9.85 2.42
C ALA A 70 -5.53 9.99 3.11
N LYS A 71 -6.63 9.90 2.33
CA LYS A 71 -8.00 9.91 2.86
C LYS A 71 -8.30 8.68 3.72
N ALA A 72 -7.83 7.49 3.31
CA ALA A 72 -7.98 6.26 4.10
C ALA A 72 -7.22 6.35 5.43
N ILE A 73 -5.98 6.86 5.41
CA ILE A 73 -5.12 7.08 6.57
C ILE A 73 -5.79 8.04 7.55
N LYS A 74 -6.32 9.17 7.06
CA LYS A 74 -7.01 10.17 7.89
C LYS A 74 -8.16 9.53 8.67
N VAL A 75 -9.03 8.79 7.97
CA VAL A 75 -10.18 8.11 8.59
C VAL A 75 -9.73 7.00 9.54
N ALA A 76 -8.73 6.20 9.15
CA ALA A 76 -8.19 5.13 9.99
C ALA A 76 -7.61 5.65 11.30
N LYS A 77 -6.86 6.77 11.27
CA LYS A 77 -6.35 7.43 12.48
C LYS A 77 -7.49 7.85 13.42
N GLY A 78 -8.56 8.45 12.87
CA GLY A 78 -9.73 8.86 13.65
C GLY A 78 -10.49 7.68 14.30
N LEU A 79 -10.40 6.48 13.72
CA LEU A 79 -11.04 5.27 14.23
C LEU A 79 -10.11 4.36 15.04
N GLY A 80 -8.84 4.74 15.24
CA GLY A 80 -7.85 3.90 15.94
C GLY A 80 -7.45 2.62 15.19
N ILE A 81 -7.62 2.60 13.86
CA ILE A 81 -7.29 1.47 13.00
C ILE A 81 -5.77 1.48 12.71
N GLY A 82 -5.12 0.31 12.76
CA GLY A 82 -3.70 0.20 12.48
C GLY A 82 -3.35 0.53 11.03
N ILE A 83 -2.27 1.29 10.81
CA ILE A 83 -1.86 1.76 9.48
C ILE A 83 -0.48 1.21 9.18
N TRP A 84 -0.36 0.48 8.06
CA TRP A 84 0.90 -0.10 7.62
C TRP A 84 1.14 0.17 6.14
N ILE A 85 2.31 0.71 5.83
CA ILE A 85 2.61 1.22 4.49
C ILE A 85 3.90 0.60 3.98
N PHE A 86 3.81 0.02 2.78
CA PHE A 86 4.97 -0.37 2.00
C PHE A 86 5.49 0.81 1.17
N GLU A 87 6.80 0.88 1.00
CA GLU A 87 7.45 1.81 0.08
C GLU A 87 8.73 1.16 -0.48
N GLU A 88 9.26 1.72 -1.56
CA GLU A 88 10.61 1.38 -2.00
C GLU A 88 11.63 1.62 -0.87
N GLY A 89 12.58 0.71 -0.71
CA GLY A 89 13.55 0.78 0.39
C GLY A 89 14.38 2.07 0.39
N TYR A 90 14.64 2.61 1.59
CA TYR A 90 15.57 3.73 1.75
C TYR A 90 17.00 3.36 1.35
N LEU A 91 17.38 2.11 1.60
CA LEU A 91 18.61 1.51 1.09
C LEU A 91 18.32 0.85 -0.26
N ARG A 92 19.16 1.12 -1.25
CA ARG A 92 19.01 0.56 -2.60
C ARG A 92 20.32 -0.07 -3.07
N PRO A 93 20.24 -1.12 -3.91
CA PRO A 93 19.02 -1.82 -4.39
C PRO A 93 18.47 -2.90 -3.44
N TYR A 94 17.35 -3.54 -3.83
CA TYR A 94 16.78 -4.78 -3.27
C TYR A 94 16.03 -4.72 -1.92
N CYS A 95 15.86 -3.53 -1.33
CA CYS A 95 15.09 -3.38 -0.10
C CYS A 95 13.69 -2.81 -0.36
N ILE A 96 12.76 -3.15 0.54
CA ILE A 96 11.42 -2.58 0.64
C ILE A 96 11.26 -2.12 2.09
N THR A 97 10.68 -0.95 2.29
CA THR A 97 10.32 -0.44 3.62
C THR A 97 8.89 -0.88 3.95
N PHE A 98 8.64 -1.28 5.19
CA PHE A 98 7.31 -1.56 5.73
C PHE A 98 7.18 -0.91 7.11
N GLU A 99 6.50 0.24 7.15
CA GLU A 99 6.42 1.08 8.34
C GLU A 99 5.00 1.26 8.84
N LYS A 100 4.89 1.60 10.12
CA LYS A 100 3.66 1.99 10.76
C LYS A 100 3.44 3.51 10.62
N ASP A 101 2.20 3.92 10.39
CA ASP A 101 1.70 5.30 10.45
C ASP A 101 2.22 6.33 9.40
N GLY A 102 3.30 6.02 8.66
CA GLY A 102 3.81 6.85 7.57
C GLY A 102 5.14 6.33 6.97
N VAL A 103 5.47 6.76 5.75
CA VAL A 103 6.75 6.48 5.06
C VAL A 103 7.36 7.76 4.49
N ASN A 104 8.62 7.71 4.07
CA ASN A 104 9.36 8.84 3.51
C ASN A 104 9.33 10.06 4.46
N ALA A 105 8.85 11.21 3.99
CA ALA A 105 8.69 12.42 4.80
C ALA A 105 7.74 12.24 5.99
N ASN A 106 6.79 11.30 5.92
CA ASN A 106 5.86 10.97 7.00
C ASN A 106 6.36 9.84 7.90
N SER A 107 7.55 9.28 7.64
CA SER A 107 8.14 8.24 8.49
C SER A 107 8.33 8.75 9.93
N SER A 108 8.15 7.85 10.88
CA SER A 108 8.41 8.08 12.30
C SER A 108 9.89 7.91 12.67
N LEU A 109 10.73 7.51 11.72
CA LEU A 109 12.16 7.37 11.94
C LEU A 109 12.77 8.72 12.36
N PRO A 110 13.73 8.71 13.30
CA PRO A 110 14.40 9.92 13.74
C PRO A 110 15.00 10.69 12.55
N ARG A 111 14.80 12.01 12.53
CA ARG A 111 15.37 12.87 11.47
C ARG A 111 16.75 13.40 11.83
N ASP A 112 17.07 13.42 13.12
CA ASP A 112 18.36 13.88 13.58
C ASP A 112 19.45 12.85 13.26
N LYS A 113 20.48 13.27 12.54
CA LYS A 113 21.67 12.46 12.26
C LYS A 113 22.33 11.97 13.54
N ASN A 114 22.34 12.80 14.60
CA ASN A 114 23.03 12.46 15.85
C ASN A 114 22.43 11.23 16.53
N PHE A 115 21.12 11.00 16.38
CA PHE A 115 20.48 9.76 16.82
C PHE A 115 21.20 8.55 16.22
N TYR A 116 21.38 8.52 14.89
CA TYR A 116 22.02 7.39 14.21
C TYR A 116 23.51 7.27 14.51
N LEU A 117 24.22 8.39 14.68
CA LEU A 117 25.63 8.37 15.06
C LEU A 117 25.85 7.83 16.47
N SER A 118 24.88 8.01 17.36
CA SER A 118 24.92 7.46 18.73
C SER A 118 24.59 5.97 18.81
N CYS A 119 24.02 5.39 17.74
CA CYS A 119 23.67 3.98 17.71
C CYS A 119 24.92 3.10 17.53
N ASN A 120 25.15 2.19 18.48
CA ASN A 120 26.13 1.11 18.30
C ASN A 120 25.54 0.01 17.40
N ILE A 121 25.77 0.13 16.10
CA ILE A 121 25.32 -0.87 15.11
C ILE A 121 26.32 -2.03 15.10
N LEU A 122 25.92 -3.16 15.72
CA LEU A 122 26.79 -4.33 15.94
C LEU A 122 26.82 -5.32 14.75
N THR A 123 25.85 -5.24 13.84
CA THR A 123 25.69 -6.19 12.74
C THR A 123 25.44 -5.49 11.42
N LYS A 124 26.30 -5.78 10.45
CA LYS A 124 26.06 -5.44 9.04
C LYS A 124 25.45 -6.67 8.36
N GLU A 125 24.13 -6.71 8.25
CA GLU A 125 23.49 -7.73 7.43
C GLU A 125 23.82 -7.50 5.95
N SER A 126 24.18 -8.56 5.25
CA SER A 126 24.37 -8.50 3.80
C SER A 126 23.01 -8.43 3.11
N ILE A 127 22.82 -7.41 2.26
CA ILE A 127 21.61 -7.31 1.44
C ILE A 127 21.62 -8.49 0.44
N LYS A 128 20.54 -9.26 0.44
CA LYS A 128 20.35 -10.34 -0.53
C LYS A 128 20.08 -9.74 -1.91
N GLU A 129 20.96 -10.04 -2.86
CA GLU A 129 20.79 -9.59 -4.24
C GLU A 129 19.66 -10.34 -4.95
N ILE A 130 18.87 -9.61 -5.74
CA ILE A 130 17.80 -10.15 -6.56
C ILE A 130 17.94 -9.58 -7.98
N PRO A 131 18.93 -10.07 -8.77
CA PRO A 131 19.23 -9.51 -10.07
C PRO A 131 18.09 -9.73 -11.07
N GLY A 132 17.96 -8.84 -12.05
CA GLY A 132 16.98 -8.96 -13.12
C GLY A 132 15.53 -8.62 -12.73
N GLY A 133 15.29 -8.02 -11.57
CA GLY A 133 13.95 -7.58 -11.14
C GLY A 133 13.33 -6.51 -12.05
N PHE A 134 14.16 -5.65 -12.67
CA PHE A 134 13.70 -4.50 -13.44
C PHE A 134 12.78 -4.88 -14.63
N LYS A 135 13.12 -5.92 -15.40
CA LYS A 135 12.29 -6.34 -16.54
C LYS A 135 10.89 -6.78 -16.12
N PHE A 136 10.77 -7.44 -14.97
CA PHE A 136 9.49 -7.88 -14.42
C PHE A 136 8.69 -6.70 -13.87
N MET A 137 9.36 -5.75 -13.23
CA MET A 137 8.76 -4.50 -12.78
C MET A 137 8.22 -3.69 -13.97
N ALA A 138 9.04 -3.48 -15.01
CA ALA A 138 8.66 -2.76 -16.21
C ALA A 138 7.46 -3.40 -16.92
N PHE A 139 7.47 -4.72 -17.09
CA PHE A 139 6.35 -5.43 -17.69
C PHE A 139 5.07 -5.35 -16.83
N SER A 140 5.21 -5.47 -15.50
CA SER A 140 4.06 -5.34 -14.58
C SER A 140 3.49 -3.93 -14.61
N ALA A 141 4.33 -2.90 -14.68
CA ALA A 141 3.91 -1.51 -14.81
C ALA A 141 3.20 -1.27 -16.15
N PHE A 142 3.75 -1.79 -17.26
CA PHE A 142 3.09 -1.74 -18.57
C PHE A 142 1.67 -2.35 -18.51
N LEU A 143 1.53 -3.57 -17.97
CA LEU A 143 0.22 -4.21 -17.82
C LEU A 143 -0.72 -3.41 -16.91
N TYR A 144 -0.21 -2.86 -15.81
CA TYR A 144 -1.01 -2.03 -14.89
C TYR A 144 -1.66 -0.87 -15.63
N TRP A 145 -0.86 -0.10 -16.37
CA TRP A 145 -1.32 1.10 -17.05
C TRP A 145 -2.15 0.78 -18.29
N LEU A 146 -1.81 -0.28 -19.04
CA LEU A 146 -2.61 -0.75 -20.17
C LEU A 146 -4.05 -1.09 -19.72
N PHE A 147 -4.20 -1.85 -18.63
CA PHE A 147 -5.54 -2.21 -18.15
C PHE A 147 -6.24 -1.07 -17.41
N SER A 148 -5.50 -0.16 -16.79
CA SER A 148 -6.07 1.09 -16.25
C SER A 148 -6.69 1.94 -17.36
N PHE A 149 -6.06 1.96 -18.54
CA PHE A 149 -6.58 2.61 -19.74
C PHE A 149 -7.76 1.85 -20.35
N LEU A 150 -7.58 0.57 -20.69
CA LEU A 150 -8.62 -0.24 -21.36
C LEU A 150 -9.91 -0.36 -20.56
N LEU A 151 -9.80 -0.44 -19.23
CA LEU A 151 -10.96 -0.55 -18.34
C LEU A 151 -11.40 0.79 -17.75
N ALA A 152 -10.84 1.91 -18.19
CA ALA A 152 -11.20 3.25 -17.72
C ALA A 152 -12.72 3.51 -17.65
N PRO A 153 -13.54 3.10 -18.65
CA PRO A 153 -14.99 3.32 -18.60
C PRO A 153 -15.72 2.61 -17.44
N PHE A 154 -15.08 1.63 -16.79
CA PHE A 154 -15.68 0.86 -15.69
C PHE A 154 -15.29 1.34 -14.29
N PHE A 155 -14.39 2.35 -14.19
CA PHE A 155 -13.82 2.88 -12.95
C PHE A 155 -13.96 4.40 -12.85
N ASN A 156 -13.86 4.93 -11.63
CA ASN A 156 -13.75 6.38 -11.43
C ASN A 156 -12.29 6.80 -11.44
N ASN A 157 -11.75 7.06 -12.64
CA ASN A 157 -10.34 7.45 -12.80
C ASN A 157 -10.04 8.90 -12.36
N LYS A 158 -11.02 9.62 -11.80
CA LYS A 158 -10.80 10.94 -11.19
C LYS A 158 -10.16 10.84 -9.79
N LEU A 159 -10.09 9.63 -9.22
CA LEU A 159 -9.50 9.32 -7.90
C LEU A 159 -8.02 8.93 -7.96
#